data_AF-A0A1I2WMQ7-F1
#
_entry.id   AF-A0A1I2WMQ7-F1
#
_cell.length_a   1.000
_cell.length_b   1.000
_cell.length_c   1.000
_cell.angle_alpha   90.00
_cell.angle_beta   90.00
_cell.angle_gamma   90.00
#
_symmetry.space_group_name_H-M   'P 1'
#
loop_
_entity.id
_entity.type
_entity.pdbx_description
1 polymer ?
#
loop_
_entity_poly.entity_id
_entity_poly.type
_entity_poly.pdbx_seq_one_letter_code
_entity_poly.pdbx_strand_id
1 'polypeptide(L)'
;MKTKPNSTFWSLFLLVPLLVFSCAERSDDSDEFTENESKVQLTVNENYPYYIRAKVDGQMREFNNPDMLYIMVGSYIPGIFEASIVGGAVNEDDNGSSEGFTIAIKDEEEIRVGSYDFLEPFESTGYGLRGASLGYFTQSNSKTYVSDVDEEDPTFELTELTEKEAKGTFSGRVYDIITKESVMITEGEFYLERIN
;
A
#
# COMPACT_ATOMS: atom_id res chain seq x y z
N MET A 1 54.33 13.16 -44.43
CA MET A 1 55.37 14.08 -43.95
C MET A 1 54.85 14.77 -42.69
N LYS A 2 55.52 14.56 -41.55
CA LYS A 2 55.26 15.24 -40.28
C LYS A 2 56.06 16.54 -40.25
N THR A 3 55.41 17.66 -39.95
CA THR A 3 56.09 18.87 -39.48
C THR A 3 55.44 19.33 -38.18
N LYS A 4 56.27 19.38 -37.15
CA LYS A 4 56.01 19.90 -35.80
C LYS A 4 56.87 21.18 -35.63
N PRO A 5 56.81 21.91 -34.51
CA PRO A 5 56.20 23.24 -34.42
C PRO A 5 57.18 24.37 -34.03
N ASN A 6 56.76 25.62 -34.15
CA ASN A 6 57.40 26.81 -33.53
C ASN A 6 56.27 27.55 -32.79
N SER A 7 56.26 27.77 -31.47
CA SER A 7 57.20 28.34 -30.50
C SER A 7 56.67 29.70 -30.03
N THR A 8 56.65 29.88 -28.69
CA THR A 8 56.96 31.13 -27.96
C THR A 8 55.98 32.31 -28.11
N PHE A 9 55.62 33.13 -27.11
CA PHE A 9 55.95 33.34 -25.69
C PHE A 9 55.22 34.66 -25.30
N TRP A 10 55.03 34.92 -23.99
CA TRP A 10 54.71 36.23 -23.34
C TRP A 10 53.25 36.72 -23.38
N SER A 11 52.70 37.41 -22.40
CA SER A 11 52.98 37.74 -20.98
C SER A 11 51.70 38.46 -20.50
N LEU A 12 51.11 38.06 -19.38
CA LEU A 12 51.08 38.82 -18.12
C LEU A 12 50.51 40.26 -18.22
N PHE A 13 49.37 40.52 -17.54
CA PHE A 13 49.06 41.67 -16.64
C PHE A 13 47.54 41.68 -16.36
N LEU A 14 47.07 41.29 -15.16
CA LEU A 14 46.76 42.17 -14.01
C LEU A 14 45.74 43.28 -14.33
N LEU A 15 44.52 43.19 -13.76
CA LEU A 15 43.96 44.16 -12.81
C LEU A 15 42.51 43.81 -12.38
N VAL A 16 42.33 43.61 -11.07
CA VAL A 16 41.10 43.76 -10.26
C VAL A 16 41.06 45.26 -9.84
N PRO A 17 39.94 46.01 -9.60
CA PRO A 17 38.77 45.65 -8.78
C PRO A 17 37.38 46.23 -9.13
N LEU A 18 36.36 45.66 -8.45
CA LEU A 18 35.12 46.23 -7.87
C LEU A 18 34.36 47.35 -8.62
N LEU A 19 33.04 47.18 -8.75
CA LEU A 19 32.02 48.08 -8.18
C LEU A 19 30.58 47.51 -8.38
N VAL A 20 30.03 46.99 -7.27
CA VAL A 20 28.69 47.19 -6.67
C VAL A 20 27.34 47.09 -7.41
N PHE A 21 26.43 46.45 -6.64
CA PHE A 21 24.96 46.57 -6.53
C PHE A 21 24.08 46.20 -7.74
N SER A 22 23.35 45.09 -7.60
CA SER A 22 21.90 45.17 -7.46
C SER A 22 21.35 43.90 -6.79
N CYS A 23 20.59 44.10 -5.72
CA CYS A 23 19.80 43.06 -5.07
C CYS A 23 18.73 42.56 -6.05
N ALA A 24 18.66 41.24 -6.20
CA ALA A 24 17.41 40.56 -6.51
C ALA A 24 17.28 39.44 -5.48
N GLU A 25 16.41 39.64 -4.50
CA GLU A 25 15.89 38.56 -3.67
C GLU A 25 15.31 37.50 -4.59
N ARG A 26 15.99 36.37 -4.64
CA ARG A 26 15.41 35.12 -5.09
C ARG A 26 15.42 34.23 -3.85
N SER A 27 14.25 34.07 -3.25
CA SER A 27 13.99 33.08 -2.22
C SER A 27 14.16 31.70 -2.86
N ASP A 28 15.39 31.22 -2.89
CA ASP A 28 15.70 29.80 -3.02
C ASP A 28 15.43 29.18 -1.66
N ASP A 29 14.15 28.87 -1.40
CA ASP A 29 13.80 27.85 -0.42
C ASP A 29 14.13 26.50 -1.05
N SER A 30 15.42 26.14 -1.01
CA SER A 30 15.83 24.76 -1.18
C SER A 30 15.46 24.03 0.11
N ASP A 31 14.22 23.54 0.16
CA ASP A 31 13.79 22.58 1.17
C ASP A 31 14.70 21.36 1.08
N GLU A 32 15.61 21.29 2.04
CA GLU A 32 16.43 20.15 2.38
C GLU A 32 15.45 19.04 2.78
N PHE A 33 15.03 18.21 1.81
CA PHE A 33 14.32 16.96 2.05
C PHE A 33 15.22 16.07 2.89
N THR A 34 15.09 16.22 4.20
CA THR A 34 15.59 15.27 5.16
C THR A 34 14.69 14.05 4.95
N GLU A 35 15.22 12.97 4.37
CA GLU A 35 14.65 11.63 4.47
C GLU A 35 14.63 11.27 5.96
N ASN A 36 13.64 11.80 6.66
CA ASN A 36 13.27 11.32 7.97
C ASN A 36 12.60 9.99 7.66
N GLU A 37 13.35 8.89 7.83
CA GLU A 37 12.79 7.56 8.00
C GLU A 37 11.88 7.61 9.23
N SER A 38 10.70 8.17 9.05
CA SER A 38 9.61 8.15 10.01
C SER A 38 9.26 6.70 10.16
N LYS A 39 9.87 6.04 11.16
CA LYS A 39 9.34 4.82 11.75
C LYS A 39 7.89 5.12 12.05
N VAL A 40 6.99 4.63 11.20
CA VAL A 40 5.56 4.62 11.46
C VAL A 40 5.40 3.81 12.74
N GLN A 41 5.30 4.51 13.88
CA GLN A 41 5.00 3.87 15.14
C GLN A 41 3.51 3.55 15.09
N LEU A 42 3.20 2.31 14.77
CA LEU A 42 1.85 1.77 14.84
C LEU A 42 1.44 1.77 16.32
N THR A 43 0.52 2.65 16.69
CA THR A 43 -0.03 2.71 18.04
C THR A 43 -0.95 1.51 18.25
N VAL A 44 -0.46 0.50 18.97
CA VAL A 44 -1.22 -0.72 19.28
C VAL A 44 -2.17 -0.43 20.44
N ASN A 45 -3.49 -0.59 20.23
CA ASN A 45 -4.48 -0.55 21.30
C ASN A 45 -4.58 -1.89 22.04
N GLU A 46 -3.85 -2.06 23.15
CA GLU A 46 -3.82 -3.32 23.91
C GLU A 46 -5.18 -3.75 24.49
N ASN A 47 -6.18 -2.85 24.54
CA ASN A 47 -7.50 -3.17 25.08
C ASN A 47 -8.53 -3.56 24.01
N TYR A 48 -8.14 -3.59 22.72
CA TYR A 48 -9.01 -3.99 21.62
C TYR A 48 -8.57 -5.36 21.09
N PRO A 49 -9.41 -6.42 21.21
CA PRO A 49 -8.98 -7.79 20.95
C PRO A 49 -8.86 -8.12 19.46
N TYR A 50 -9.39 -7.27 18.59
CA TYR A 50 -9.43 -7.47 17.15
C TYR A 50 -8.18 -6.89 16.49
N TYR A 51 -7.71 -7.56 15.44
CA TYR A 51 -6.54 -7.16 14.68
C TYR A 51 -6.59 -7.69 13.24
N ILE A 52 -5.78 -7.08 12.39
CA ILE A 52 -5.26 -7.71 11.18
C ILE A 52 -3.74 -7.58 11.20
N ARG A 53 -3.03 -8.62 10.79
CA ARG A 53 -1.57 -8.56 10.68
C ARG A 53 -1.05 -9.45 9.58
N ALA A 54 0.11 -9.10 9.04
CA ALA A 54 0.82 -9.91 8.07
C ALA A 54 2.30 -9.53 8.02
N LYS A 55 3.12 -10.41 7.45
CA LYS A 55 4.49 -10.07 7.04
C LYS A 55 4.47 -9.51 5.62
N VAL A 56 4.82 -8.24 5.49
CA VAL A 56 5.00 -7.53 4.23
C VAL A 56 6.50 -7.47 3.93
N ASP A 57 6.94 -8.17 2.89
CA ASP A 57 8.36 -8.39 2.56
C ASP A 57 9.21 -8.80 3.78
N GLY A 58 8.63 -9.67 4.61
CA GLY A 58 9.26 -10.20 5.82
C GLY A 58 9.15 -9.31 7.06
N GLN A 59 8.62 -8.08 6.95
CA GLN A 59 8.39 -7.19 8.08
C GLN A 59 6.95 -7.33 8.60
N MET A 60 6.80 -7.56 9.90
CA MET A 60 5.47 -7.67 10.52
C MET A 60 4.79 -6.30 10.54
N ARG A 61 3.56 -6.25 10.03
CA ARG A 61 2.63 -5.13 10.10
C ARG A 61 1.39 -5.60 10.85
N GLU A 62 0.95 -4.83 11.84
CA GLU A 62 -0.22 -5.15 12.67
C GLU A 62 -1.07 -3.89 12.86
N PHE A 63 -2.38 -4.02 12.62
CA PHE A 63 -3.35 -2.95 12.78
C PHE A 63 -4.45 -3.42 13.72
N ASN A 64 -4.75 -2.63 14.75
CA ASN A 64 -5.77 -2.94 15.75
C ASN A 64 -6.57 -1.70 16.20
N ASN A 65 -6.70 -0.72 15.32
CA ASN A 65 -7.49 0.47 15.60
C ASN A 65 -8.97 0.23 15.24
N PRO A 66 -9.92 0.36 16.19
CA PRO A 66 -11.34 0.09 15.93
C PRO A 66 -11.97 0.95 14.84
N ASP A 67 -11.45 2.16 14.60
CA ASP A 67 -12.00 3.08 13.59
C ASP A 67 -11.67 2.64 12.15
N MET A 68 -10.62 1.83 11.99
CA MET A 68 -10.11 1.38 10.70
C MET A 68 -10.00 -0.14 10.62
N LEU A 69 -10.74 -0.88 11.44
CA LEU A 69 -10.69 -2.33 11.50
C LEU A 69 -12.10 -2.94 11.51
N TYR A 70 -12.50 -3.56 10.40
CA TYR A 70 -13.83 -4.16 10.29
C TYR A 70 -13.92 -5.21 9.19
N ILE A 71 -14.96 -6.04 9.29
CA ILE A 71 -15.50 -6.84 8.19
C ILE A 71 -16.97 -6.51 7.98
N MET A 72 -17.35 -6.26 6.73
CA MET A 72 -18.75 -6.19 6.28
C MET A 72 -19.05 -7.41 5.43
N VAL A 73 -20.18 -8.07 5.66
CA VAL A 73 -20.64 -9.18 4.82
C VAL A 73 -22.07 -8.94 4.39
N GLY A 74 -22.32 -8.92 3.08
CA GLY A 74 -23.64 -8.61 2.54
C GLY A 74 -23.74 -8.81 1.03
N SER A 75 -24.78 -8.24 0.44
CA SER A 75 -25.01 -8.25 -1.00
C SER A 75 -25.51 -6.87 -1.44
N TYR A 76 -24.68 -6.16 -2.20
CA TYR A 76 -25.03 -4.86 -2.78
C TYR A 76 -25.58 -4.98 -4.20
N ILE A 77 -25.23 -6.07 -4.89
CA ILE A 77 -25.68 -6.40 -6.24
C ILE A 77 -26.49 -7.70 -6.13
N PRO A 78 -27.74 -7.74 -6.61
CA PRO A 78 -28.56 -8.96 -6.54
C PRO A 78 -27.83 -10.17 -7.13
N GLY A 79 -27.70 -11.22 -6.34
CA GLY A 79 -27.03 -12.47 -6.74
C GLY A 79 -25.52 -12.48 -6.57
N ILE A 80 -24.90 -11.38 -6.13
CA ILE A 80 -23.48 -11.32 -5.76
C ILE A 80 -23.36 -10.98 -4.27
N PHE A 81 -22.65 -11.82 -3.53
CA PHE A 81 -22.34 -11.64 -2.12
C PHE A 81 -20.89 -11.21 -1.97
N GLU A 82 -20.65 -10.34 -1.01
CA GLU A 82 -19.34 -9.76 -0.76
C GLU A 82 -19.00 -9.80 0.74
N ALA A 83 -17.74 -10.08 1.03
CA ALA A 83 -17.11 -9.75 2.30
C ALA A 83 -16.00 -8.73 2.06
N SER A 84 -16.12 -7.54 2.66
CA SER A 84 -15.11 -6.49 2.61
C SER A 84 -14.41 -6.40 3.97
N ILE A 85 -13.12 -6.67 3.99
CA ILE A 85 -12.26 -6.64 5.17
C ILE A 85 -11.29 -5.48 5.03
N VAL A 86 -11.22 -4.63 6.05
CA VAL A 86 -10.33 -3.47 6.08
C VAL A 86 -9.60 -3.44 7.41
N GLY A 87 -8.32 -3.12 7.35
CA GLY A 87 -7.49 -2.89 8.53
C GLY A 87 -6.34 -1.97 8.22
N GLY A 88 -6.19 -0.86 8.94
CA GLY A 88 -5.12 0.09 8.69
C GLY A 88 -4.72 0.94 9.88
N ALA A 89 -3.57 1.59 9.76
CA ALA A 89 -3.13 2.65 10.65
C ALA A 89 -4.05 3.86 10.48
N VAL A 90 -4.36 4.55 11.57
CA VAL A 90 -5.07 5.83 11.52
C VAL A 90 -4.06 6.96 11.40
N ASN A 91 -4.30 7.88 10.47
CA ASN A 91 -3.62 9.16 10.43
C ASN A 91 -4.36 10.15 11.34
N GLU A 92 -3.70 10.61 12.41
CA GLU A 92 -4.29 11.53 13.39
C GLU A 92 -4.63 12.89 12.80
N ASP A 93 -4.01 13.28 11.67
CA ASP A 93 -4.17 14.60 11.08
C ASP A 93 -5.39 14.72 10.15
N ASP A 94 -5.83 13.63 9.51
CA ASP A 94 -6.89 13.67 8.48
C ASP A 94 -7.92 12.53 8.53
N ASN A 95 -7.87 11.68 9.57
CA ASN A 95 -8.67 10.45 9.68
C ASN A 95 -8.51 9.48 8.48
N GLY A 96 -7.47 9.66 7.68
CA GLY A 96 -7.08 8.74 6.62
C GLY A 96 -6.31 7.54 7.18
N SER A 97 -5.77 6.72 6.28
CA SER A 97 -4.83 5.67 6.64
C SER A 97 -3.49 5.93 5.98
N SER A 98 -2.41 5.83 6.75
CA SER A 98 -1.04 5.90 6.25
C SER A 98 -0.53 4.55 5.75
N GLU A 99 -1.15 3.45 6.17
CA GLU A 99 -0.80 2.09 5.78
C GLU A 99 -1.92 1.12 6.13
N GLY A 100 -2.24 0.16 5.27
CA GLY A 100 -3.31 -0.79 5.57
C GLY A 100 -3.49 -1.90 4.54
N PHE A 101 -4.30 -2.88 4.93
CA PHE A 101 -4.77 -3.97 4.09
C PHE A 101 -6.24 -3.76 3.73
N THR A 102 -6.58 -4.16 2.50
CA THR A 102 -7.96 -4.33 2.06
C THR A 102 -8.10 -5.72 1.45
N ILE A 103 -9.14 -6.45 1.82
CA ILE A 103 -9.45 -7.75 1.22
C ILE A 103 -10.91 -7.72 0.81
N ALA A 104 -11.21 -8.13 -0.41
CA ALA A 104 -12.60 -8.29 -0.86
C ALA A 104 -12.81 -9.70 -1.39
N ILE A 105 -13.79 -10.40 -0.85
CA ILE A 105 -14.24 -11.70 -1.32
C ILE A 105 -15.56 -11.51 -2.04
N LYS A 106 -15.71 -12.05 -3.25
CA LYS A 106 -16.96 -11.99 -4.00
C LYS A 106 -17.35 -13.37 -4.49
N ASP A 107 -18.61 -13.73 -4.33
CA ASP A 107 -19.16 -14.99 -4.82
C ASP A 107 -20.62 -14.84 -5.26
N GLU A 108 -21.10 -15.77 -6.09
CA GLU A 108 -22.52 -15.90 -6.47
C GLU A 108 -23.33 -16.59 -5.36
N GLU A 109 -22.64 -17.31 -4.47
CA GLU A 109 -23.20 -17.85 -3.24
C GLU A 109 -22.90 -16.97 -2.03
N GLU A 110 -23.69 -17.12 -0.97
CA GLU A 110 -23.42 -16.44 0.31
C GLU A 110 -22.00 -16.76 0.81
N ILE A 111 -21.29 -15.73 1.28
CA ILE A 111 -19.97 -15.89 1.90
C ILE A 111 -20.09 -16.72 3.18
N ARG A 112 -19.33 -17.81 3.23
CA ARG A 112 -19.26 -18.79 4.33
C ARG A 112 -17.81 -19.10 4.71
N VAL A 113 -17.64 -19.82 5.81
CA VAL A 113 -16.33 -20.41 6.17
C VAL A 113 -15.84 -21.31 5.02
N GLY A 114 -14.60 -21.11 4.61
CA GLY A 114 -14.00 -21.80 3.46
C GLY A 114 -12.82 -21.05 2.85
N SER A 115 -12.21 -21.67 1.85
CA SER A 115 -11.14 -21.08 1.05
C SER A 115 -11.73 -20.33 -0.14
N TYR A 116 -11.13 -19.18 -0.45
CA TYR A 116 -11.45 -18.34 -1.59
C TYR A 116 -10.17 -18.09 -2.37
N ASP A 117 -10.19 -18.51 -3.62
CA ASP A 117 -9.04 -18.46 -4.50
C ASP A 117 -9.03 -17.15 -5.31
N PHE A 118 -8.12 -17.09 -6.28
CA PHE A 118 -7.84 -15.94 -7.13
C PHE A 118 -9.04 -15.46 -7.94
N LEU A 119 -8.86 -14.31 -8.59
CA LEU A 119 -9.93 -13.60 -9.27
C LEU A 119 -10.29 -14.24 -10.60
N GLU A 120 -11.56 -14.64 -10.75
CA GLU A 120 -12.11 -15.18 -11.98
C GLU A 120 -13.33 -14.36 -12.43
N PRO A 121 -13.59 -14.18 -13.74
CA PRO A 121 -14.81 -13.53 -14.21
C PRO A 121 -16.07 -14.25 -13.73
N PHE A 122 -17.11 -13.50 -13.34
CA PHE A 122 -18.42 -14.10 -13.09
C PHE A 122 -19.02 -14.70 -14.37
N GLU A 123 -19.27 -16.01 -14.36
CA GLU A 123 -19.90 -16.69 -15.50
C GLU A 123 -21.36 -16.25 -15.72
N SER A 124 -22.12 -16.02 -14.64
CA SER A 124 -23.56 -15.75 -14.74
C SER A 124 -23.89 -14.34 -15.25
N THR A 125 -23.08 -13.35 -14.89
CA THR A 125 -23.30 -11.95 -15.25
C THR A 125 -22.47 -11.51 -16.45
N GLY A 126 -21.36 -12.20 -16.73
CA GLY A 126 -20.34 -11.78 -17.69
C GLY A 126 -19.63 -10.47 -17.32
N TYR A 127 -19.79 -10.00 -16.08
CA TYR A 127 -19.22 -8.73 -15.59
C TYR A 127 -18.85 -8.81 -14.09
N GLY A 128 -17.64 -8.35 -13.77
CA GLY A 128 -17.07 -8.41 -12.42
C GLY A 128 -16.21 -9.66 -12.21
N LEU A 129 -15.62 -9.76 -11.01
CA LEU A 129 -14.72 -10.85 -10.62
C LEU A 129 -15.24 -11.52 -9.36
N ARG A 130 -15.30 -12.86 -9.40
CA ARG A 130 -15.45 -13.80 -8.29
C ARG A 130 -14.07 -14.08 -7.68
N GLY A 131 -14.03 -14.46 -6.41
CA GLY A 131 -12.81 -14.85 -5.70
C GLY A 131 -12.40 -13.81 -4.68
N ALA A 132 -11.15 -13.87 -4.25
CA ALA A 132 -10.56 -12.95 -3.29
C ALA A 132 -9.56 -12.00 -3.96
N SER A 133 -9.69 -10.71 -3.70
CA SER A 133 -8.67 -9.71 -4.00
C SER A 133 -7.97 -9.24 -2.73
N LEU A 134 -6.68 -8.99 -2.83
CA LEU A 134 -5.84 -8.47 -1.76
C LEU A 134 -5.25 -7.13 -2.18
N GLY A 135 -5.40 -6.13 -1.32
CA GLY A 135 -4.84 -4.80 -1.47
C GLY A 135 -3.95 -4.44 -0.29
N TYR A 136 -2.89 -3.70 -0.56
CA TYR A 136 -2.01 -3.12 0.43
C TYR A 136 -1.64 -1.70 0.04
N PHE A 137 -1.82 -0.77 0.94
CA PHE A 137 -1.47 0.63 0.74
C PHE A 137 -0.38 1.04 1.74
N THR A 138 0.57 1.85 1.30
CA THR A 138 1.55 2.50 2.19
C THR A 138 1.91 3.90 1.71
N GLN A 139 1.80 4.88 2.61
CA GLN A 139 2.14 6.27 2.35
C GLN A 139 3.65 6.49 2.25
N SER A 140 4.45 5.61 2.87
CA SER A 140 5.92 5.72 2.90
C SER A 140 6.56 5.84 1.52
N ASN A 141 5.94 5.21 0.50
CA ASN A 141 6.32 5.32 -0.90
C ASN A 141 5.19 5.82 -1.80
N SER A 142 4.05 6.23 -1.20
CA SER A 142 2.84 6.67 -1.90
C SER A 142 2.32 5.67 -2.94
N LYS A 143 2.39 4.37 -2.62
CA LYS A 143 1.96 3.29 -3.53
C LYS A 143 0.76 2.53 -2.98
N THR A 144 -0.04 2.05 -3.93
CA THR A 144 -1.14 1.12 -3.71
C THR A 144 -0.86 -0.14 -4.52
N TYR A 145 -0.83 -1.26 -3.84
CA TYR A 145 -0.63 -2.57 -4.41
C TYR A 145 -1.92 -3.36 -4.39
N VAL A 146 -2.21 -4.10 -5.46
CA VAL A 146 -3.39 -4.96 -5.58
C VAL A 146 -3.03 -6.29 -6.21
N SER A 147 -3.76 -7.35 -5.88
CA SER A 147 -3.68 -8.63 -6.58
C SER A 147 -3.91 -8.45 -8.08
N ASP A 148 -3.08 -9.09 -8.90
CA ASP A 148 -3.28 -9.13 -10.35
C ASP A 148 -4.30 -10.24 -10.68
N VAL A 149 -5.17 -9.98 -11.66
CA VAL A 149 -6.19 -10.94 -12.11
C VAL A 149 -5.57 -12.06 -12.96
N ASP A 150 -4.41 -11.78 -13.57
CA ASP A 150 -3.70 -12.73 -14.41
C ASP A 150 -2.79 -13.68 -13.60
N GLU A 151 -2.72 -13.50 -12.27
CA GLU A 151 -1.82 -14.25 -11.38
C GLU A 151 -2.63 -15.00 -10.30
N GLU A 152 -2.35 -16.31 -10.16
CA GLU A 152 -2.98 -17.19 -9.16
C GLU A 152 -2.28 -17.11 -7.79
N ASP A 153 -1.90 -15.90 -7.38
CA ASP A 153 -1.07 -15.65 -6.19
C ASP A 153 -1.85 -15.49 -4.87
N PRO A 154 -2.98 -14.77 -4.80
CA PRO A 154 -3.66 -14.52 -3.53
C PRO A 154 -4.43 -15.77 -3.08
N THR A 155 -4.22 -16.12 -1.81
CA THR A 155 -4.94 -17.18 -1.12
C THR A 155 -5.65 -16.58 0.09
N PHE A 156 -6.91 -16.90 0.26
CA PHE A 156 -7.69 -16.44 1.40
C PHE A 156 -8.47 -17.59 2.03
N GLU A 157 -8.51 -17.65 3.36
CA GLU A 157 -9.30 -18.63 4.10
C GLU A 157 -10.10 -17.94 5.21
N LEU A 158 -11.42 -18.03 5.14
CA LEU A 158 -12.31 -17.66 6.23
C LEU A 158 -12.48 -18.88 7.14
N THR A 159 -11.93 -18.83 8.35
CA THR A 159 -11.98 -19.95 9.31
C THR A 159 -13.15 -19.83 10.29
N GLU A 160 -13.62 -18.61 10.52
CA GLU A 160 -14.77 -18.33 11.37
C GLU A 160 -15.57 -17.16 10.80
N LEU A 161 -16.90 -17.30 10.79
CA LEU A 161 -17.83 -16.22 10.46
C LEU A 161 -19.07 -16.36 11.32
N THR A 162 -19.31 -15.41 12.19
CA THR A 162 -20.50 -15.34 13.05
C THR A 162 -21.27 -14.05 12.81
N GLU A 163 -22.31 -13.79 13.60
CA GLU A 163 -23.01 -12.51 13.60
C GLU A 163 -22.18 -11.36 14.19
N LYS A 164 -21.12 -11.66 14.94
CA LYS A 164 -20.33 -10.67 15.69
C LYS A 164 -18.89 -10.54 15.25
N GLU A 165 -18.32 -11.62 14.73
CA GLU A 165 -16.88 -11.69 14.48
C GLU A 165 -16.55 -12.60 13.29
N ALA A 166 -15.36 -12.37 12.74
CA ALA A 166 -14.78 -13.22 11.71
C ALA A 166 -13.28 -13.45 11.98
N LYS A 167 -12.79 -14.62 11.57
CA LYS A 167 -11.37 -14.98 11.62
C LYS A 167 -10.94 -15.60 10.31
N GLY A 168 -9.70 -15.37 9.93
CA GLY A 168 -9.17 -15.99 8.72
C GLY A 168 -7.71 -15.68 8.47
N THR A 169 -7.22 -16.25 7.39
CA THR A 169 -5.83 -16.09 6.94
C THR A 169 -5.79 -15.60 5.50
N PHE A 170 -4.68 -14.96 5.15
CA PHE A 170 -4.43 -14.49 3.81
C PHE A 170 -2.94 -14.45 3.49
N SER A 171 -2.61 -14.63 2.22
CA SER A 171 -1.28 -14.41 1.69
C SER A 171 -1.36 -14.16 0.20
N GLY A 172 -0.29 -13.64 -0.38
CA GLY A 172 -0.20 -13.47 -1.81
C GLY A 172 0.77 -12.37 -2.20
N ARG A 173 0.98 -12.24 -3.50
CA ARG A 173 1.72 -11.14 -4.08
C ARG A 173 0.75 -10.07 -4.57
N VAL A 174 1.10 -8.82 -4.30
CA VAL A 174 0.34 -7.65 -4.75
C VAL A 174 1.24 -6.73 -5.54
N TYR A 175 0.66 -6.01 -6.50
CA TYR A 175 1.40 -5.28 -7.52
C TYR A 175 0.96 -3.83 -7.59
N ASP A 176 1.91 -2.91 -7.72
CA ASP A 176 1.64 -1.53 -8.04
C ASP A 176 1.16 -1.42 -9.49
N ILE A 177 -0.01 -0.81 -9.69
CA ILE A 177 -0.68 -0.81 -10.99
C ILE A 177 0.08 -0.02 -12.08
N ILE A 178 0.97 0.89 -11.67
CA ILE A 178 1.70 1.80 -12.57
C ILE A 178 3.07 1.21 -12.93
N THR A 179 3.85 0.83 -11.92
CA THR A 179 5.25 0.42 -12.02
C THR A 179 5.42 -1.08 -12.15
N LYS A 180 4.38 -1.86 -11.83
CA LYS A 180 4.42 -3.34 -11.76
C LYS A 180 5.40 -3.90 -10.74
N GLU A 181 5.91 -3.05 -9.84
CA GLU A 181 6.64 -3.52 -8.66
C GLU A 181 5.71 -4.35 -7.77
N SER A 182 6.26 -5.40 -7.15
CA SER A 182 5.47 -6.31 -6.33
C SER A 182 5.93 -6.32 -4.87
N VAL A 183 4.98 -6.52 -3.97
CA VAL A 183 5.21 -6.78 -2.54
C VAL A 183 4.67 -8.17 -2.22
N MET A 184 5.41 -8.91 -1.41
CA MET A 184 5.00 -10.24 -0.95
C MET A 184 4.36 -10.14 0.45
N ILE A 185 3.13 -10.62 0.57
CA ILE A 185 2.38 -10.69 1.83
C ILE A 185 2.30 -12.16 2.26
N THR A 186 2.80 -12.45 3.45
CA THR A 186 2.86 -13.81 4.02
C THR A 186 2.37 -13.80 5.46
N GLU A 187 1.97 -14.96 5.98
CA GLU A 187 1.52 -15.11 7.37
C GLU A 187 0.44 -14.10 7.76
N GLY A 188 -0.45 -13.77 6.81
CA GLY A 188 -1.56 -12.87 7.05
C GLY A 188 -2.64 -13.56 7.85
N GLU A 189 -3.13 -12.90 8.89
CA GLU A 189 -4.27 -13.36 9.69
C GLU A 189 -5.07 -12.17 10.21
N PHE A 190 -6.35 -12.40 10.44
CA PHE A 190 -7.25 -11.41 11.00
C PHE A 190 -8.19 -12.04 12.02
N TYR A 191 -8.56 -11.22 13.00
CA TYR A 191 -9.68 -11.43 13.90
C TYR A 191 -10.42 -10.10 14.02
N LEU A 192 -11.63 -10.02 13.48
CA LEU A 192 -12.33 -8.76 13.25
C LEU A 192 -13.74 -8.79 13.83
N GLU A 193 -14.18 -7.62 14.30
CA GLU A 193 -15.59 -7.39 14.59
C GLU A 193 -16.37 -7.28 13.26
N ARG A 194 -17.50 -7.98 13.19
CA ARG A 194 -18.42 -7.88 12.07
C ARG A 194 -19.36 -6.71 12.29
N ILE A 195 -19.32 -5.77 11.35
CA ILE A 195 -20.29 -4.69 11.28
C ILE A 195 -21.36 -5.07 10.25
N ASN A 196 -22.63 -4.81 10.59
CA ASN A 196 -23.79 -5.16 9.78
C ASN A 196 -24.40 -3.92 9.12
#